data_AF-A0A661RKN0-F1
#
_entry.id   AF-A0A661RKN0-F1
#
_cell.length_a   1.000
_cell.length_b   1.000
_cell.length_c   1.000
_cell.angle_alpha   90.00
_cell.angle_beta   90.00
_cell.angle_gamma   90.00
#
_symmetry.space_group_name_H-M   'P 1'
#
loop_
_entity.id
_entity.type
_entity.pdbx_description
1 polymer ?
#
loop_
_entity_poly.entity_id
_entity_poly.type
_entity_poly.pdbx_seq_one_letter_code
_entity_poly.pdbx_strand_id
1 'polypeptide(L)'
;MARTEIAVQDFLSHDVNDIVFTAADATNDMAFENTGKEVIILKGGSSASGSMTVASVADSYRRTGDVVQSVAADTDYFSGPFPPEVFNQSDGLVNIDFDTDTDISLAVVRMK
;
A
#
# COMPACT_ATOMS: atom_id res chain seq x y z
N MET A 1 1.97 -18.03 3.38
CA MET A 1 2.11 -17.47 4.75
C MET A 1 0.99 -16.45 4.93
N ALA A 2 0.59 -16.13 6.16
CA ALA A 2 -0.41 -15.09 6.37
C ALA A 2 0.26 -13.71 6.19
N ARG A 3 -0.36 -12.82 5.42
CA ARG A 3 0.12 -11.44 5.22
C ARG A 3 -0.14 -10.60 6.46
N THR A 4 0.71 -9.60 6.68
CA THR A 4 0.51 -8.61 7.74
C THR A 4 -0.60 -7.64 7.33
N GLU A 5 -1.71 -7.65 8.07
CA GLU A 5 -2.83 -6.76 7.78
C GLU A 5 -2.54 -5.33 8.26
N ILE A 6 -2.71 -4.35 7.38
CA ILE A 6 -2.63 -2.92 7.72
C ILE A 6 -4.03 -2.31 7.73
N ALA A 7 -4.35 -1.63 8.83
CA ALA A 7 -5.66 -1.02 9.02
C ALA A 7 -5.86 0.19 8.10
N VAL A 8 -7.02 0.24 7.45
CA VAL A 8 -7.48 1.41 6.69
C VAL A 8 -7.95 2.49 7.65
N GLN A 9 -7.39 3.68 7.52
CA GLN A 9 -7.73 4.84 8.34
C GLN A 9 -8.74 5.73 7.61
N ASP A 10 -9.78 6.19 8.32
CA ASP A 10 -10.64 7.26 7.83
C ASP A 10 -10.07 8.61 8.27
N PHE A 11 -10.12 9.62 7.39
CA PHE A 11 -9.87 11.01 7.82
C PHE A 11 -11.00 11.46 8.77
N LEU A 12 -10.71 11.44 10.07
CA LEU A 12 -11.63 11.90 11.12
C LEU A 12 -11.43 13.40 11.44
N SER A 13 -10.26 13.97 11.10
CA SER A 13 -9.97 15.39 11.24
C SER A 13 -8.99 15.88 10.16
N HIS A 14 -8.74 17.18 10.07
CA HIS A 14 -7.78 17.79 9.14
C HIS A 14 -6.35 17.88 9.74
N ASP A 15 -6.08 17.15 10.83
CA ASP A 15 -4.75 17.13 11.47
C ASP A 15 -3.83 16.08 10.82
N VAL A 16 -2.58 16.45 10.58
CA VAL A 16 -1.58 15.57 9.95
C VAL A 16 -1.05 14.51 10.91
N ASN A 17 -1.20 14.70 12.23
CA ASN A 17 -0.81 13.70 13.24
C ASN A 17 -1.80 12.54 13.35
N ASP A 18 -2.95 12.61 12.68
CA ASP A 18 -3.95 11.54 12.70
C ASP A 18 -3.57 10.36 11.80
N ILE A 19 -2.56 10.50 10.94
CA ILE A 19 -2.10 9.42 10.07
C ILE A 19 -1.04 8.59 10.80
N VAL A 20 -1.42 7.36 11.16
CA VAL A 20 -0.52 6.38 11.77
C VAL A 20 0.21 5.62 10.67
N PHE A 21 1.54 5.74 10.65
CA PHE A 21 2.41 4.96 9.76
C PHE A 21 2.82 3.65 10.43
N THR A 22 2.77 2.57 9.66
CA THR A 22 3.22 1.23 10.06
C THR A 22 4.51 0.93 9.28
N ALA A 23 5.50 0.32 9.94
CA ALA A 23 6.70 -0.14 9.23
C ALA A 23 6.30 -1.19 8.18
N ALA A 24 6.98 -1.17 7.02
CA ALA A 24 6.81 -2.22 6.03
C ALA A 24 7.24 -3.57 6.62
N ASP A 25 6.63 -4.65 6.13
CA ASP A 25 6.97 -6.02 6.49
C ASP A 25 7.30 -6.77 5.20
N ALA A 26 8.59 -6.82 4.84
CA ALA A 26 9.05 -7.55 3.66
C ALA A 26 9.14 -9.07 3.90
N THR A 27 8.95 -9.53 5.14
CA THR A 27 8.99 -10.96 5.49
C THR A 27 7.64 -11.63 5.24
N ASN A 28 6.54 -10.98 5.63
CA ASN A 28 5.19 -11.51 5.48
C ASN A 28 4.40 -10.84 4.36
N ASP A 29 4.94 -9.76 3.78
CA ASP A 29 4.22 -8.80 2.93
C ASP A 29 2.99 -8.23 3.66
N MET A 30 2.30 -7.28 3.03
CA MET A 30 1.17 -6.59 3.65
C MET A 30 -0.11 -6.71 2.83
N ALA A 31 -1.25 -6.50 3.48
CA ALA A 31 -2.56 -6.44 2.83
C ALA A 31 -3.53 -5.51 3.55
N PHE A 32 -4.51 -4.96 2.83
CA PHE A 32 -5.56 -4.10 3.40
C PHE A 32 -6.90 -4.28 2.67
N GLU A 33 -7.99 -3.92 3.36
CA GLU A 33 -9.33 -3.89 2.78
C GLU A 33 -9.49 -2.76 1.76
N ASN A 34 -9.94 -3.06 0.54
CA ASN A 34 -10.10 -2.06 -0.50
C ASN A 34 -11.54 -1.95 -1.01
N THR A 35 -12.06 -0.73 -0.94
CA THR A 35 -13.37 -0.31 -1.41
C THR A 35 -13.30 0.55 -2.67
N GLY A 36 -12.09 0.82 -3.18
CA GLY A 36 -11.85 1.64 -4.36
C GLY A 36 -11.57 3.11 -4.06
N LYS A 37 -11.43 3.46 -2.78
CA LYS A 37 -11.20 4.83 -2.31
C LYS A 37 -9.94 4.97 -1.46
N GLU A 38 -9.24 3.88 -1.27
CA GLU A 38 -8.04 3.78 -0.45
C GLU A 38 -6.82 4.27 -1.23
N VAL A 39 -6.01 5.08 -0.55
CA VAL A 39 -4.73 5.59 -1.03
C VAL A 39 -3.66 5.15 -0.04
N ILE A 40 -2.59 4.58 -0.58
CA ILE A 40 -1.40 4.24 0.20
C ILE A 40 -0.47 5.45 0.21
N ILE A 41 0.01 5.81 1.39
CA ILE A 41 1.06 6.80 1.60
C ILE A 41 2.29 6.03 2.04
N LEU A 42 3.35 6.05 1.23
CA LEU A 42 4.65 5.50 1.60
C LEU A 42 5.59 6.61 2.02
N LYS A 43 6.43 6.32 3.00
CA LYS A 43 7.53 7.17 3.45
C LYS A 43 8.82 6.37 3.47
N GLY A 44 9.79 6.85 2.71
CA GLY A 44 11.18 6.42 2.82
C GLY A 44 11.92 7.30 3.82
N GLY A 45 12.46 6.70 4.88
CA GLY A 45 13.40 7.34 5.79
C GLY A 45 14.79 7.53 5.17
N SER A 46 15.76 7.90 6.01
CA SER A 46 17.11 8.31 5.55
C SER A 46 17.90 7.22 4.84
N SER A 47 17.63 5.94 5.13
CA SER A 47 18.32 4.80 4.50
C SER A 47 17.39 3.97 3.63
N ALA A 48 16.21 4.50 3.28
CA ALA A 48 15.22 3.76 2.53
C ALA A 48 15.72 3.42 1.13
N SER A 49 15.60 2.14 0.78
CA SER A 49 15.91 1.63 -0.55
C SER A 49 15.09 0.38 -0.77
N GLY A 50 14.42 0.27 -1.92
CA GLY A 50 13.58 -0.88 -2.24
C GLY A 50 12.48 -0.56 -3.24
N SER A 51 11.52 -1.48 -3.35
CA SER A 51 10.29 -1.26 -4.10
C SER A 51 9.09 -1.85 -3.38
N MET A 52 7.98 -1.14 -3.48
CA MET A 52 6.65 -1.65 -3.17
C MET A 52 5.98 -2.09 -4.47
N THR A 53 5.40 -3.29 -4.47
CA THR A 53 4.57 -3.79 -5.57
C THR A 53 3.14 -3.98 -5.07
N VAL A 54 2.17 -3.33 -5.70
CA VAL A 54 0.76 -3.61 -5.46
C VAL A 54 0.30 -4.62 -6.51
N ALA A 55 -0.03 -5.82 -6.04
CA ALA A 55 -0.39 -6.93 -6.92
C ALA A 55 -1.75 -6.69 -7.56
N SER A 56 -1.78 -6.76 -8.88
CA SER A 56 -3.00 -6.72 -9.68
C SER A 56 -3.60 -8.11 -9.84
N VAL A 57 -4.90 -8.17 -10.10
CA VAL A 57 -5.59 -9.37 -10.59
C VAL A 57 -5.89 -9.21 -12.08
N ALA A 58 -5.95 -10.34 -12.78
CA ALA A 58 -6.30 -10.35 -14.19
C ALA A 58 -7.72 -9.77 -14.37
N ASP A 59 -7.81 -8.63 -15.07
CA ASP A 59 -9.09 -7.99 -15.33
C ASP A 59 -9.73 -8.47 -16.65
N SER A 60 -11.01 -8.14 -16.82
CA SER A 60 -11.77 -8.41 -18.05
C SER A 60 -11.20 -7.75 -19.31
N TYR A 61 -10.28 -6.80 -19.14
CA TYR A 61 -9.59 -6.06 -20.20
C TYR A 61 -8.16 -6.57 -20.47
N ARG A 62 -7.75 -7.67 -19.82
CA ARG A 62 -6.42 -8.30 -19.89
C ARG A 62 -5.26 -7.41 -19.42
N ARG A 63 -5.53 -6.44 -18.55
CA ARG A 63 -4.46 -5.72 -17.83
C ARG A 63 -3.87 -6.66 -16.80
N THR A 64 -2.55 -6.79 -16.82
CA THR A 64 -1.75 -7.73 -16.01
C THR A 64 -0.55 -7.03 -15.38
N GLY A 65 -0.63 -5.70 -15.23
CA GLY A 65 0.47 -4.89 -14.74
C GLY A 65 0.28 -4.58 -13.27
N ASP A 66 1.16 -5.15 -12.44
CA ASP A 66 1.30 -4.73 -11.05
C ASP A 66 1.79 -3.28 -10.97
N VAL A 67 1.45 -2.59 -9.89
CA VAL A 67 1.94 -1.23 -9.65
C VAL A 67 3.22 -1.33 -8.85
N VAL A 68 4.35 -1.11 -9.51
CA VAL A 68 5.67 -1.10 -8.85
C VAL A 68 6.08 0.35 -8.58
N GLN A 69 6.36 0.65 -7.32
CA GLN A 69 6.86 1.93 -6.85
C GLN A 69 8.23 1.74 -6.21
N SER A 70 9.27 2.30 -6.81
CA SER A 70 10.59 2.38 -6.18
C SER A 70 10.56 3.41 -5.05
N VAL A 71 11.08 3.02 -3.88
CA VAL A 71 11.18 3.86 -2.69
C VAL A 71 12.62 4.32 -2.55
N ALA A 72 12.83 5.63 -2.62
CA ALA A 72 14.10 6.28 -2.35
C ALA A 72 14.11 6.92 -0.95
N ALA A 73 15.32 7.17 -0.45
CA ALA A 73 15.53 7.86 0.82
C ALA A 73 14.89 9.26 0.82
N ASP A 74 14.41 9.67 2.00
CA ASP A 74 13.81 10.98 2.28
C ASP A 74 12.69 11.38 1.30
N THR A 75 11.98 10.39 0.74
CA THR A 75 10.94 10.62 -0.26
C THR A 75 9.62 9.98 0.16
N ASP A 76 8.56 10.76 0.04
CA ASP A 76 7.19 10.32 0.27
C ASP A 76 6.50 10.04 -1.08
N TYR A 77 5.73 8.97 -1.14
CA TYR A 77 4.99 8.56 -2.34
C TYR A 77 3.52 8.30 -2.02
N PHE A 78 2.67 8.56 -3.00
CA PHE A 78 1.24 8.29 -2.93
C PHE A 78 0.88 7.34 -4.06
N SER A 79 0.16 6.26 -3.74
CA SER A 79 -0.31 5.28 -4.72
C SER A 79 -1.78 4.99 -4.49
N GLY A 80 -2.58 5.06 -5.55
CA GLY A 80 -4.03 4.88 -5.53
C GLY A 80 -4.80 6.01 -6.24
N PRO A 81 -6.14 5.96 -6.25
CA PRO A 81 -6.99 4.91 -5.69
C PRO A 81 -6.93 3.59 -6.47
N PHE A 82 -7.21 2.47 -5.80
CA PHE A 82 -7.12 1.12 -6.38
C PHE A 82 -8.50 0.57 -6.75
N PRO A 83 -8.86 0.47 -8.05
CA PRO A 83 -10.15 -0.12 -8.44
C PRO A 83 -10.29 -1.57 -7.93
N PRO A 84 -11.36 -1.90 -7.18
CA PRO A 84 -11.53 -3.24 -6.60
C PRO A 84 -11.53 -4.35 -7.65
N GLU A 85 -12.06 -4.10 -8.85
CA GLU A 85 -12.11 -5.05 -9.97
C GLU A 85 -10.72 -5.48 -10.47
N VAL A 86 -9.66 -4.72 -10.16
CA VAL A 86 -8.31 -4.91 -10.69
C VAL A 86 -7.29 -5.20 -9.59
N PHE A 87 -7.55 -4.82 -8.35
CA PHE A 87 -6.58 -4.98 -7.25
C PHE A 87 -7.06 -5.85 -6.10
N ASN A 88 -8.37 -6.10 -5.97
CA ASN A 88 -8.84 -7.04 -4.95
C ASN A 88 -8.54 -8.46 -5.38
N GLN A 89 -7.82 -9.15 -4.52
CA GLN A 89 -7.53 -10.57 -4.64
C GLN A 89 -8.79 -11.38 -4.29
N SER A 90 -8.70 -12.71 -4.37
CA SER A 90 -9.86 -13.60 -4.12
C SER A 90 -10.46 -13.47 -2.72
N ASP A 91 -9.72 -12.91 -1.77
CA ASP A 91 -10.13 -12.63 -0.40
C ASP A 91 -10.73 -11.22 -0.20
N GLY A 92 -10.76 -10.39 -1.25
CA GLY A 92 -11.26 -9.01 -1.19
C GLY A 92 -10.24 -7.98 -0.70
N LEU A 93 -8.99 -8.39 -0.48
CA LEU A 93 -7.91 -7.51 -0.03
C LEU A 93 -7.01 -7.10 -1.18
N VAL A 94 -6.31 -5.98 -1.00
CA VAL A 94 -5.20 -5.58 -1.87
C VAL A 94 -3.91 -6.08 -1.25
N ASN A 95 -3.12 -6.80 -2.03
CA ASN A 95 -1.81 -7.30 -1.63
C ASN A 95 -0.72 -6.28 -1.97
N ILE A 96 0.14 -6.00 -0.99
CA ILE A 96 1.31 -5.13 -1.11
C ILE A 96 2.55 -5.98 -0.80
N ASP A 97 3.43 -6.12 -1.79
CA ASP A 97 4.69 -6.84 -1.66
C ASP A 97 5.85 -5.85 -1.53
N PHE A 98 6.79 -6.16 -0.65
CA PHE A 98 7.99 -5.35 -0.44
C PHE A 98 9.25 -6.17 -0.73
N ASP A 99 10.15 -5.62 -1.55
CA ASP A 99 11.47 -6.25 -1.77
C ASP A 99 12.37 -6.11 -0.54
N THR A 100 12.21 -4.99 0.18
CA THR A 100 12.90 -4.64 1.41
C THR A 100 11.99 -3.77 2.27
N ASP A 101 12.23 -3.75 3.57
CA ASP A 101 11.49 -2.94 4.56
C ASP A 101 12.39 -1.93 5.30
N THR A 102 13.66 -1.81 4.90
CA THR A 102 14.65 -0.94 5.56
C THR A 102 14.24 0.52 5.48
N ASP A 103 13.91 1.14 6.62
CA ASP A 103 13.45 2.53 6.74
C ASP A 103 12.20 2.86 5.89
N ILE A 104 11.38 1.86 5.55
CA ILE A 104 10.14 2.07 4.80
C ILE A 104 8.95 1.97 5.76
N SER A 105 8.05 2.95 5.69
CA SER A 105 6.78 2.92 6.40
C SER A 105 5.62 3.31 5.47
N LEU A 106 4.44 2.78 5.76
CA LEU A 106 3.23 3.05 4.99
C LEU A 106 2.02 3.32 5.88
N ALA A 107 1.07 4.06 5.33
CA ALA A 107 -0.27 4.22 5.88
C ALA A 107 -1.29 4.03 4.76
N VAL A 108 -2.43 3.41 5.07
CA VAL A 108 -3.55 3.31 4.14
C VAL A 108 -4.66 4.21 4.64
N VAL A 109 -5.09 5.14 3.78
CA VAL A 109 -6.13 6.11 4.12
C VAL A 109 -7.26 6.07 3.11
N ARG A 110 -8.49 6.09 3.60
CA ARG A 110 -9.69 6.15 2.77
C ARG A 110 -10.09 7.59 2.50
N MET A 111 -10.24 7.93 1.22
CA MET A 111 -10.85 9.20 0.80
C MET A 111 -12.37 9.08 0.87
N LYS A 112 -13.06 10.09 1.42
CA LYS A 112 -14.55 10.10 1.49
C LYS A 112 -15.17 10.50 0.15
#